data_AF-A0A8T5HQ56-F1
#
_entry.id   AF-A0A8T5HQ56-F1
#
_cell.length_a   1.000
_cell.length_b   1.000
_cell.length_c   1.000
_cell.angle_alpha   90.00
_cell.angle_beta   90.00
_cell.angle_gamma   90.00
#
_symmetry.space_group_name_H-M   'P 1'
#
loop_
_entity.id
_entity.type
_entity.pdbx_description
1 polymer ?
#
loop_
_entity_poly.entity_id
_entity_poly.type
_entity_poly.pdbx_seq_one_letter_code
_entity_poly.pdbx_strand_id
1 'polypeptide(L)' 'MDIHRYSNRYIIMKVHSVELVKLIKKERVVTSSEVAEFFGVSWNTAEKCLMELLIDGKIDRIKKVGVNLWLMR' A
#
# COMPACT_ATOMS: atom_id res chain seq x y z
N MET A 1 -15.63 -3.30 21.22
CA MET A 1 -14.77 -2.90 20.08
C MET A 1 -13.80 -1.85 20.59
N ASP A 2 -12.52 -2.20 20.73
CA ASP A 2 -11.49 -1.29 21.28
C ASP A 2 -11.09 -0.20 20.29
N ILE A 3 -11.54 1.02 20.56
CA ILE A 3 -11.25 2.25 19.81
C ILE A 3 -9.74 2.57 19.81
N HIS A 4 -9.03 2.25 20.88
CA HIS A 4 -7.58 2.47 21.00
C HIS A 4 -6.74 1.61 20.05
N ARG A 5 -7.21 0.39 19.73
CA ARG A 5 -6.55 -0.53 18.79
C ARG A 5 -6.75 -0.10 17.33
N TYR A 6 -7.79 0.68 17.05
CA TYR A 6 -8.06 1.23 15.72
C TYR A 6 -7.19 2.45 15.45
N SER A 7 -7.09 3.37 16.40
CA SER A 7 -6.26 4.58 16.28
C SER A 7 -4.77 4.27 16.07
N ASN A 8 -4.25 3.23 16.74
CA ASN A 8 -2.84 2.86 16.58
C ASN A 8 -2.54 2.27 15.18
N ARG A 9 -3.46 1.44 14.64
CA ARG A 9 -3.35 0.97 13.24
C ARG A 9 -3.45 2.11 12.23
N TYR A 10 -4.30 3.09 12.49
CA TYR A 10 -4.46 4.26 11.63
C TYR A 10 -3.19 5.12 11.56
N ILE A 11 -2.51 5.32 12.69
CA ILE A 11 -1.23 6.05 12.74
C ILE A 11 -0.14 5.26 11.98
N ILE A 12 -0.04 3.95 12.21
CA ILE A 12 0.91 3.07 11.52
C ILE A 12 0.67 3.11 10.00
N MET A 13 -0.58 3.02 9.55
CA MET A 13 -0.95 3.05 8.13
C MET A 13 -0.68 4.42 7.48
N LYS A 14 -0.84 5.52 8.22
CA LYS A 14 -0.51 6.85 7.71
C LYS A 14 1.00 7.04 7.48
N VAL A 15 1.85 6.48 8.34
CA VAL A 15 3.31 6.49 8.18
C VAL A 15 3.71 5.67 6.95
N HIS A 16 3.16 4.47 6.79
CA HIS A 16 3.42 3.62 5.62
C HIS A 16 2.98 4.27 4.30
N SER A 17 1.92 5.10 4.30
CA SER A 17 1.45 5.78 3.09
C SER A 17 2.51 6.70 2.45
N VAL A 18 3.32 7.40 3.26
CA VAL A 18 4.35 8.34 2.75
C VAL A 18 5.53 7.58 2.17
N GLU A 19 5.99 6.55 2.86
CA GLU A 19 7.09 5.69 2.40
C GLU A 19 6.70 4.87 1.18
N LEU A 20 5.46 4.38 1.14
CA LEU A 20 4.92 3.62 0.02
C LEU A 20 4.84 4.50 -1.25
N VAL A 21 4.36 5.74 -1.13
CA VAL A 21 4.37 6.68 -2.26
C VAL A 21 5.81 6.99 -2.71
N LYS A 22 6.78 7.13 -1.79
CA LYS A 22 8.19 7.30 -2.17
C LYS A 22 8.75 6.07 -2.89
N LEU A 23 8.41 4.87 -2.43
CA LEU A 23 8.82 3.62 -3.06
C LEU A 23 8.26 3.52 -4.50
N ILE A 24 6.95 3.74 -4.68
CA ILE A 24 6.31 3.67 -6.00
C ILE A 24 6.87 4.75 -6.93
N LYS A 25 7.16 5.95 -6.43
CA LYS A 25 7.85 7.00 -7.21
C LYS A 25 9.24 6.58 -7.67
N LYS A 26 9.98 5.86 -6.83
CA LYS A 26 11.34 5.39 -7.14
C LYS A 26 11.32 4.24 -8.13
N GLU A 27 10.50 3.23 -7.89
CA GLU A 27 10.45 1.99 -8.67
C GLU A 27 9.56 2.09 -9.93
N ARG A 28 8.77 3.17 -10.05
CA ARG A 28 7.77 3.45 -11.11
C ARG A 28 6.55 2.51 -11.11
N VAL A 29 6.75 1.22 -10.88
CA VAL A 29 5.72 0.19 -10.78
C VAL A 29 6.10 -0.79 -9.66
N VAL A 30 5.15 -1.15 -8.81
CA VAL A 30 5.35 -2.15 -7.76
C VAL A 30 4.19 -3.16 -7.73
N THR A 31 4.42 -4.31 -7.11
CA THR A 31 3.43 -5.34 -6.83
C THR A 31 3.08 -5.37 -5.34
N SER A 32 1.93 -5.94 -5.00
CA SER A 32 1.55 -6.16 -3.61
C SER A 32 2.56 -7.02 -2.84
N SER A 33 3.27 -7.92 -3.54
CA SER A 33 4.30 -8.79 -2.95
C SER A 33 5.59 -8.03 -2.63
N GLU A 34 6.07 -7.17 -3.54
CA GLU A 34 7.24 -6.33 -3.29
C GLU A 34 6.99 -5.33 -2.16
N VAL A 35 5.76 -4.78 -2.10
CA VAL A 35 5.36 -3.91 -0.98
C VAL A 35 5.31 -4.70 0.33
N ALA A 36 4.76 -5.91 0.34
CA ALA A 36 4.74 -6.76 1.52
C ALA A 36 6.15 -7.07 2.04
N GLU A 37 7.07 -7.41 1.14
CA GLU A 37 8.47 -7.68 1.47
C GLU A 37 9.20 -6.44 1.99
N PHE A 38 9.04 -5.31 1.32
CA PHE A 38 9.69 -4.05 1.69
C PHE A 38 9.28 -3.58 3.09
N PHE A 39 8.00 -3.69 3.43
CA PHE A 39 7.46 -3.27 4.73
C PHE A 39 7.49 -4.37 5.80
N GLY A 40 7.88 -5.61 5.46
CA GLY A 40 7.84 -6.74 6.37
C GLY A 40 6.43 -7.10 6.86
N VAL A 41 5.41 -6.88 6.02
CA VAL A 41 4.00 -7.10 6.35
C VAL A 41 3.41 -8.24 5.52
N SER A 42 2.23 -8.74 5.93
CA SER A 42 1.52 -9.73 5.11
C SER A 42 1.06 -9.14 3.78
N TRP A 43 0.99 -9.97 2.73
CA TRP A 43 0.46 -9.58 1.41
C TRP A 43 -0.91 -8.89 1.49
N ASN A 44 -1.80 -9.39 2.35
CA ASN A 44 -3.13 -8.81 2.55
C ASN A 44 -3.09 -7.43 3.22
N THR A 45 -2.10 -7.18 4.09
CA THR A 45 -1.88 -5.86 4.69
C THR A 45 -1.38 -4.87 3.64
N ALA A 46 -0.38 -5.27 2.84
CA ALA A 46 0.15 -4.46 1.75
C ALA A 46 -0.94 -4.11 0.73
N GLU A 47 -1.76 -5.08 0.35
CA GLU A 47 -2.88 -4.85 -0.58
C GLU A 47 -3.89 -3.84 -0.01
N LYS A 48 -4.24 -3.91 1.29
CA LYS A 48 -5.12 -2.91 1.93
C LYS A 48 -4.53 -1.51 1.90
N CYS A 49 -3.24 -1.36 2.21
CA CYS A 49 -2.56 -0.07 2.16
C CYS A 49 -2.55 0.52 0.73
N LEU A 50 -2.32 -0.31 -0.28
CA LEU A 50 -2.36 0.10 -1.68
C LEU A 50 -3.79 0.48 -2.12
N MET A 51 -4.80 -0.25 -1.67
CA MET A 51 -6.20 0.07 -1.96
C MET A 51 -6.64 1.40 -1.33
N GLU A 52 -6.14 1.74 -0.15
CA GLU A 52 -6.38 3.07 0.45
C GLU A 52 -5.74 4.18 -0.38
N LEU A 53 -4.51 4.00 -0.86
CA LEU A 53 -3.87 4.97 -1.76
C LEU A 53 -4.60 5.11 -3.10
N LEU A 54 -5.20 4.02 -3.59
CA LEU A 54 -6.05 4.02 -4.78
C LEU A 54 -7.33 4.83 -4.54
N ILE A 55 -7.98 4.65 -3.38
CA ILE A 55 -9.17 5.43 -2.98
C ILE A 55 -8.83 6.91 -2.83
N ASP A 56 -7.67 7.23 -2.25
CA ASP A 56 -7.12 8.58 -2.15
C ASP A 56 -6.74 9.20 -3.52
N GLY A 57 -6.76 8.40 -4.60
CA GLY A 57 -6.41 8.85 -5.96
C GLY A 57 -4.92 9.12 -6.18
N LYS A 58 -4.04 8.60 -5.31
CA LYS A 58 -2.58 8.82 -5.38
C LYS A 58 -1.88 7.84 -6.32
N ILE A 59 -2.44 6.65 -6.51
CA ILE A 59 -1.88 5.58 -7.33
C ILE A 59 -2.97 4.97 -8.21
N ASP A 60 -2.55 4.40 -9.33
CA ASP A 60 -3.40 3.60 -10.20
C ASP A 60 -3.05 2.12 -10.08
N ARG A 61 -4.06 1.28 -10.37
CA ARG A 61 -3.93 -0.18 -10.40
C ARG A 61 -4.12 -0.71 -11.81
N ILE A 62 -3.14 -1.44 -12.30
CA ILE A 62 -3.25 -2.24 -13.53
C ILE A 62 -3.35 -3.71 -13.14
N LYS A 63 -4.46 -4.35 -13.51
CA LYS A 63 -4.64 -5.79 -13.32
C LYS A 63 -4.06 -6.54 -14.52
N LYS A 64 -3.04 -7.36 -14.28
CA LYS A 64 -2.45 -8.28 -15.26
C LYS A 64 -2.72 -9.72 -14.80
N VAL A 65 -2.65 -10.69 -15.72
CA VAL A 65 -2.94 -12.10 -15.40
C VAL A 65 -2.07 -12.55 -14.23
N GLY A 66 -2.71 -12.84 -13.09
CA GLY A 66 -2.07 -13.30 -11.87
C GLY A 66 -1.42 -12.24 -10.97
N VAL A 67 -1.39 -10.95 -11.34
CA VAL A 67 -0.71 -9.91 -10.55
C VAL A 67 -1.36 -8.53 -10.66
N ASN A 68 -1.36 -7.79 -9.54
CA ASN A 68 -1.72 -6.38 -9.51
C ASN A 68 -0.46 -5.54 -9.56
N LEU A 69 -0.38 -4.65 -10.55
CA LEU A 69 0.65 -3.64 -10.68
C LEU A 69 0.10 -2.31 -10.17
N TRP A 70 0.90 -1.63 -9.38
CA TRP A 70 0.57 -0.38 -8.74
C TRP A 70 1.58 0.67 -9.17
N LEU A 71 1.10 1.80 -9.64
CA LEU A 71 1.93 2.86 -10.20
C LEU A 71 1.43 4.21 -9.74
N MET A 72 2.31 5.19 -9.71
CA MET A 72 1.89 6.57 -9.49
C MET A 72 0.98 7.02 -10.63
N ARG A 73 -0.07 7.74 -10.25
CA ARG A 73 -0.86 8.53 -11.19
C ARG A 73 -0.06 9.71 -11.73
#